data_AF-A0A972K771-F1
#
_entry.id   AF-A0A972K771-F1
#
_cell.length_a   1.000
_cell.length_b   1.000
_cell.length_c   1.000
_cell.angle_alpha   90.00
_cell.angle_beta   90.00
_cell.angle_gamma   90.00
#
_symmetry.space_group_name_H-M   'P 1'
#
loop_
_entity.id
_entity.type
_entity.pdbx_description
1 polymer ?
#
loop_
_entity_poly.entity_id
_entity_poly.type
_entity_poly.pdbx_seq_one_letter_code
_entity_poly.pdbx_strand_id
1 'polypeptide(L)'
;MPLLKSVSLMRGSLNSFSSTLNSFRDASYERFINSIQTVDASSREAFDVSLIVSLLAALVVVVSGLIISSLVTKNILNVVDSLEEMARGEGDLTKRLIASGNDEIGRLVDAFNTFVAKLQGIVQSISCSAGQLTSADRFY
;
A
#
# COMPACT_ATOMS: atom_id res chain seq x y z
N MET A 1 -7.32 80.80 -39.53
CA MET A 1 -8.00 79.48 -39.61
C MET A 1 -7.15 78.22 -39.28
N PRO A 2 -5.81 78.16 -39.36
CA PRO A 2 -5.07 76.89 -39.12
C PRO A 2 -4.95 76.47 -37.63
N LEU A 3 -4.91 77.43 -36.69
CA LEU A 3 -4.79 77.14 -35.25
C LEU A 3 -6.07 76.57 -34.60
N LEU A 4 -7.25 76.90 -35.13
CA LEU A 4 -8.51 76.33 -34.64
C LEU A 4 -8.65 74.84 -35.02
N LYS A 5 -8.09 74.46 -36.17
CA LYS A 5 -8.06 73.06 -36.65
C LYS A 5 -7.14 72.20 -35.77
N SER A 6 -5.94 72.68 -35.43
CA SER A 6 -5.01 71.93 -34.55
C SER A 6 -5.55 71.74 -33.13
N VAL A 7 -6.22 72.74 -32.55
CA VAL A 7 -6.86 72.62 -31.23
C VAL A 7 -8.01 71.61 -31.26
N SER A 8 -8.81 71.57 -32.34
CA SER A 8 -9.88 70.59 -32.49
C SER A 8 -9.36 69.14 -32.62
N LEU A 9 -8.24 68.96 -33.35
CA LEU A 9 -7.58 67.66 -33.49
C LEU A 9 -6.96 67.19 -32.16
N MET A 10 -6.35 68.11 -31.40
CA MET A 10 -5.81 67.82 -30.09
C MET A 10 -6.90 67.42 -29.10
N ARG A 11 -8.05 68.11 -29.11
CA ARG A 11 -9.23 67.73 -28.31
C ARG A 11 -9.76 66.34 -28.68
N GLY A 12 -9.79 66.01 -29.98
CA GLY A 12 -10.15 64.67 -30.46
C GLY A 12 -9.20 63.58 -29.97
N SER A 13 -7.88 63.83 -30.06
CA SER A 13 -6.84 62.91 -29.59
C SER A 13 -6.87 62.72 -28.06
N LEU A 14 -7.14 63.77 -27.30
CA LEU A 14 -7.31 63.69 -25.85
C LEU A 14 -8.55 62.86 -25.47
N ASN A 15 -9.65 63.02 -26.20
CA ASN A 15 -10.87 62.24 -25.97
C ASN A 15 -10.66 60.75 -26.29
N SER A 16 -9.99 60.42 -27.39
CA SER A 16 -9.69 59.02 -27.74
C SER A 16 -8.67 58.39 -26.79
N PHE A 17 -7.65 59.16 -26.36
CA PHE A 17 -6.70 58.71 -25.34
C PHE A 17 -7.40 58.43 -24.01
N SER A 18 -8.26 59.34 -23.55
CA SER A 18 -9.06 59.14 -22.32
C SER A 18 -9.97 57.91 -22.43
N SER A 19 -10.65 57.74 -23.57
CA SER A 19 -11.49 56.56 -23.81
C SER A 19 -10.68 55.26 -23.81
N THR A 20 -9.46 55.29 -24.37
CA THR A 20 -8.55 54.14 -24.40
C THR A 20 -8.02 53.80 -23.02
N LEU A 21 -7.69 54.81 -22.20
CA LEU A 21 -7.28 54.59 -20.81
C LEU A 21 -8.42 54.02 -19.97
N ASN A 22 -9.64 54.50 -20.16
CA ASN A 22 -10.81 53.98 -19.44
C ASN A 22 -11.09 52.52 -19.83
N SER A 23 -11.09 52.18 -21.12
CA SER A 23 -11.31 50.80 -21.55
C SER A 23 -10.15 49.87 -21.16
N PHE A 24 -8.90 50.35 -21.18
CA PHE A 24 -7.75 49.59 -20.69
C PHE A 24 -7.85 49.32 -19.19
N ARG A 25 -8.20 50.34 -18.40
CA ARG A 25 -8.42 50.25 -16.96
C ARG A 25 -9.50 49.20 -16.67
N ASP A 26 -10.66 49.33 -17.30
CA ASP A 26 -11.81 48.45 -17.06
C ASP A 26 -11.50 47.01 -17.48
N ALA A 27 -10.89 46.81 -18.66
CA ALA A 27 -10.47 45.48 -19.12
C ALA A 27 -9.39 44.85 -18.21
N SER A 28 -8.49 45.65 -17.66
CA SER A 28 -7.45 45.17 -16.74
C SER A 28 -8.04 44.76 -15.38
N TYR A 29 -9.03 45.50 -14.87
CA TYR A 29 -9.77 45.11 -13.66
C TYR A 29 -10.51 43.79 -13.86
N GLU A 30 -11.23 43.63 -14.97
CA GLU A 30 -11.94 42.39 -15.29
C GLU A 30 -10.99 41.20 -15.42
N ARG A 31 -9.87 41.35 -16.15
CA ARG A 31 -8.87 40.27 -16.27
C ARG A 31 -8.25 39.92 -14.93
N PHE A 32 -7.96 40.91 -14.10
CA PHE A 32 -7.39 40.70 -12.77
C PHE A 32 -8.36 39.88 -11.91
N ILE A 33 -9.63 40.28 -11.81
CA ILE A 33 -10.65 39.54 -11.03
C ILE A 33 -10.85 38.12 -11.56
N ASN A 34 -10.95 37.94 -12.89
CA ASN A 34 -11.07 36.62 -13.50
C ASN A 34 -9.85 35.74 -13.23
N SER A 35 -8.63 36.30 -13.28
CA SER A 35 -7.40 35.54 -12.99
C SER A 35 -7.38 35.03 -11.54
N ILE A 36 -7.80 35.84 -10.57
CA ILE A 36 -7.89 35.43 -9.17
C ILE A 36 -8.90 34.29 -8.99
N GLN A 37 -10.06 34.36 -9.65
CA GLN A 37 -11.08 33.32 -9.58
C GLN A 37 -10.61 31.99 -10.17
N THR A 38 -9.96 32.01 -11.33
CA THR A 38 -9.44 30.78 -11.96
C THR A 38 -8.33 30.10 -11.15
N VAL A 39 -7.53 30.89 -10.42
CA VAL A 39 -6.48 30.37 -9.53
C VAL A 39 -7.07 29.73 -8.28
N ASP A 40 -8.09 30.34 -7.66
CA ASP A 40 -8.73 29.75 -6.46
C ASP A 40 -9.44 28.42 -6.80
N ALA A 41 -10.20 28.39 -7.90
CA ALA A 41 -10.92 27.19 -8.33
C ALA A 41 -9.96 26.02 -8.68
N SER A 42 -8.93 26.30 -9.50
CA SER A 42 -7.94 25.28 -9.87
C SER A 42 -7.13 24.79 -8.67
N SER A 43 -6.84 25.67 -7.70
CA SER A 43 -6.14 25.27 -6.48
C SER A 43 -7.00 24.34 -5.62
N ARG A 44 -8.29 24.66 -5.42
CA ARG A 44 -9.21 23.83 -4.63
C ARG A 44 -9.39 22.45 -5.24
N GLU A 45 -9.62 22.35 -6.55
CA GLU A 45 -9.75 21.05 -7.22
C GLU A 45 -8.46 20.22 -7.10
N ALA A 46 -7.29 20.84 -7.26
CA ALA A 46 -6.02 20.15 -7.10
C ALA A 46 -5.81 19.64 -5.65
N PHE A 47 -6.21 20.41 -4.64
CA PHE A 47 -6.15 20.00 -3.24
C PHE A 47 -7.10 18.84 -2.94
N ASP A 48 -8.35 18.90 -3.41
CA ASP A 48 -9.35 17.85 -3.16
C ASP A 48 -8.93 16.51 -3.78
N VAL A 49 -8.47 16.53 -5.04
CA VAL A 49 -7.95 15.34 -5.72
C VAL A 49 -6.72 14.80 -4.99
N SER A 50 -5.79 15.66 -4.61
CA SER A 50 -4.57 15.25 -3.88
C SER A 50 -4.88 14.63 -2.52
N LEU A 51 -5.87 15.17 -1.80
CA LEU A 51 -6.31 14.64 -0.51
C LEU A 51 -6.93 13.25 -0.66
N ILE A 52 -7.83 13.06 -1.63
CA ILE A 52 -8.46 11.77 -1.89
C ILE A 52 -7.42 10.71 -2.26
N VAL A 53 -6.50 11.03 -3.18
CA VAL A 53 -5.43 10.11 -3.60
C VAL A 53 -4.54 9.75 -2.40
N SER A 54 -4.20 10.73 -1.57
CA SER A 54 -3.36 10.51 -0.38
C SER A 54 -4.06 9.64 0.66
N LEU A 55 -5.36 9.83 0.89
CA LEU A 55 -6.16 9.00 1.80
C LEU A 55 -6.29 7.56 1.29
N LEU A 56 -6.52 7.37 -0.02
CA LEU A 56 -6.57 6.05 -0.63
C LEU A 56 -5.21 5.34 -0.54
N ALA A 57 -4.12 6.04 -0.83
CA ALA A 57 -2.78 5.49 -0.70
C ALA A 57 -2.48 5.08 0.76
N ALA A 58 -2.80 5.93 1.72
CA ALA A 58 -2.65 5.63 3.14
C ALA A 58 -3.48 4.40 3.55
N LEU A 59 -4.73 4.31 3.10
CA LEU A 59 -5.59 3.16 3.36
C LEU A 59 -4.99 1.86 2.80
N VAL A 60 -4.47 1.88 1.57
CA VAL A 60 -3.83 0.71 0.96
C VAL A 60 -2.61 0.26 1.76
N VAL A 61 -1.77 1.19 2.22
CA VAL A 61 -0.59 0.88 3.05
C VAL A 61 -1.01 0.25 4.38
N VAL A 62 -2.01 0.82 5.06
CA VAL A 62 -2.50 0.29 6.34
C VAL A 62 -3.09 -1.11 6.14
N VAL A 63 -3.98 -1.29 5.17
CA VAL A 63 -4.64 -2.59 4.93
C VAL A 63 -3.64 -3.66 4.52
N SER A 64 -2.72 -3.35 3.61
CA SER A 64 -1.68 -4.31 3.19
C SER A 64 -0.75 -4.67 4.35
N GLY A 65 -0.35 -3.70 5.17
CA GLY A 65 0.45 -3.93 6.38
C GLY A 65 -0.23 -4.86 7.38
N LEU A 66 -1.53 -4.66 7.64
CA LEU A 66 -2.31 -5.52 8.54
C LEU A 66 -2.42 -6.96 8.01
N ILE A 67 -2.68 -7.13 6.71
CA ILE A 67 -2.79 -8.45 6.08
C ILE A 67 -1.46 -9.20 6.15
N ILE A 68 -0.36 -8.55 5.73
CA ILE A 68 0.97 -9.16 5.73
C ILE A 68 1.39 -9.52 7.15
N SER A 69 1.22 -8.60 8.11
CA SER A 69 1.56 -8.86 9.51
C SER A 69 0.76 -10.04 10.08
N SER A 70 -0.55 -10.11 9.80
CA SER A 70 -1.39 -11.21 10.28
C SER A 70 -0.96 -12.55 9.69
N LEU A 71 -0.64 -12.59 8.40
CA LEU A 71 -0.20 -13.80 7.71
C LEU A 71 1.14 -14.32 8.26
N VAL A 72 2.12 -13.42 8.40
CA VAL A 72 3.46 -13.77 8.91
C VAL A 72 3.38 -14.26 10.34
N THR A 73 2.74 -13.50 11.24
CA THR A 73 2.61 -13.88 12.65
C THR A 73 1.89 -15.21 12.82
N LYS A 74 0.79 -15.44 12.09
CA LYS A 74 0.04 -16.71 12.16
C LYS A 74 0.90 -17.90 11.77
N ASN A 75 1.66 -17.81 10.69
CA ASN A 75 2.50 -18.92 10.24
C ASN A 75 3.64 -19.22 11.22
N ILE A 76 4.28 -18.18 11.77
CA ILE A 76 5.31 -18.35 12.80
C ILE A 76 4.73 -19.01 14.05
N LEU A 77 3.58 -18.53 14.54
CA LEU A 77 2.94 -19.11 15.72
C LEU A 77 2.54 -20.57 15.50
N ASN A 78 2.02 -20.94 14.33
CA ASN A 78 1.71 -22.34 14.03
C ASN A 78 2.95 -23.25 14.10
N VAL A 79 4.12 -22.77 13.65
CA VAL A 79 5.39 -23.51 13.79
C VAL A 79 5.77 -23.64 15.25
N VAL A 80 5.70 -22.54 16.01
CA VAL A 80 6.02 -22.53 17.46
C VAL A 80 5.12 -23.49 18.21
N ASP A 81 3.80 -23.40 18.03
CA ASP A 81 2.82 -24.25 18.69
C ASP A 81 3.08 -25.73 18.38
N SER A 82 3.35 -26.06 17.11
CA SER A 82 3.67 -27.44 16.71
C SER A 82 4.95 -27.96 17.37
N LEU A 83 5.98 -27.11 17.49
CA LEU A 83 7.22 -27.46 18.19
C LEU A 83 7.00 -27.63 19.69
N GLU A 84 6.17 -26.79 20.31
CA GLU A 84 5.83 -26.91 21.73
C GLU A 84 5.04 -28.19 22.01
N GLU A 85 4.04 -28.53 21.19
CA GLU A 85 3.31 -29.79 21.30
C GLU A 85 4.27 -31.00 21.23
N MET A 86 5.21 -30.99 20.27
CA MET A 86 6.23 -32.03 20.14
C MET A 86 7.16 -32.10 21.36
N ALA A 87 7.60 -30.96 21.89
CA ALA A 87 8.46 -30.91 23.07
C ALA A 87 7.79 -31.47 24.33
N ARG A 88 6.46 -31.35 24.43
CA ARG A 88 5.67 -31.91 25.54
C ARG A 88 5.33 -33.40 25.35
N GLY A 89 5.63 -33.97 24.19
CA GLY A 89 5.32 -35.37 23.85
C GLY A 89 3.88 -35.59 23.35
N GLU A 90 3.13 -34.52 23.11
CA GLU A 90 1.74 -34.55 22.60
C GLU A 90 1.67 -34.27 21.09
N GLY A 91 2.82 -34.02 20.45
CA GLY A 91 2.91 -33.61 19.05
C GLY A 91 2.45 -34.67 18.08
N ASP A 92 1.37 -34.38 17.35
CA ASP A 92 0.91 -35.19 16.23
C ASP A 92 1.81 -34.99 15.01
N LEU A 93 2.73 -35.94 14.81
CA LEU A 93 3.66 -35.96 13.67
C LEU A 93 2.99 -36.19 12.31
N THR A 94 1.66 -36.38 12.24
CA THR A 94 0.92 -36.48 10.98
C THR A 94 0.45 -35.13 10.46
N LYS A 95 0.36 -34.11 11.33
CA LYS A 95 0.00 -32.74 10.92
C LYS A 95 1.10 -32.14 10.05
N ARG A 96 0.67 -31.35 9.05
CA ARG A 96 1.55 -30.59 8.17
C ARG A 96 1.09 -29.13 8.18
N LEU A 97 2.05 -28.23 8.20
CA LEU A 97 1.79 -26.81 8.08
C LEU A 97 1.51 -26.46 6.60
N ILE A 98 0.54 -25.57 6.37
CA ILE A 98 0.15 -25.15 5.02
C ILE A 98 1.08 -24.01 4.58
N ALA A 99 1.86 -24.23 3.52
CA ALA A 99 2.67 -23.18 2.92
C ALA A 99 1.78 -22.16 2.22
N SER A 100 1.82 -20.90 2.66
CA SER A 100 1.08 -19.79 2.06
C SER A 100 2.05 -18.83 1.38
N GLY A 101 2.62 -19.23 0.25
CA GLY A 101 3.53 -18.39 -0.55
C GLY A 101 4.83 -19.11 -0.96
N ASN A 102 5.56 -18.51 -1.91
CA ASN A 102 6.88 -18.96 -2.38
C ASN A 102 8.03 -18.09 -1.79
N ASP A 103 7.78 -17.46 -0.65
CA ASP A 103 8.72 -16.57 0.04
C ASP A 103 9.48 -17.31 1.16
N GLU A 104 10.19 -16.56 2.00
CA GLU A 104 10.93 -17.09 3.15
C GLU A 104 10.04 -17.87 4.11
N ILE A 105 8.75 -17.51 4.23
CA ILE A 105 7.79 -18.19 5.12
C ILE A 105 7.37 -19.53 4.51
N GLY A 106 7.12 -19.57 3.19
CA GLY A 106 6.89 -20.83 2.48
C GLY A 106 8.06 -21.80 2.64
N ARG A 107 9.29 -21.31 2.47
CA ARG A 107 10.51 -22.11 2.65
C ARG A 107 10.68 -22.62 4.08
N LEU A 108 10.31 -21.83 5.09
CA LEU A 108 10.33 -22.25 6.50
C LEU A 108 9.34 -23.39 6.74
N VAL A 109 8.12 -23.25 6.23
CA VAL A 109 7.07 -24.28 6.36
C VAL A 109 7.48 -25.59 5.67
N ASP A 110 8.07 -25.52 4.48
CA ASP A 110 8.56 -26.71 3.76
C ASP A 110 9.70 -27.41 4.49
N ALA A 111 10.65 -26.64 5.02
CA ALA A 111 11.75 -27.17 5.82
C ALA A 111 11.23 -27.84 7.11
N PHE A 112 10.25 -27.23 7.78
CA PHE A 112 9.60 -27.78 8.96
C PHE A 112 8.88 -29.10 8.63
N ASN A 113 8.03 -29.12 7.60
CA ASN A 113 7.32 -30.33 7.17
C ASN A 113 8.27 -31.48 6.82
N THR A 114 9.39 -31.16 6.17
CA THR A 114 10.45 -32.14 5.85
C THR A 114 11.12 -32.69 7.11
N PHE A 115 11.42 -31.83 8.08
CA PHE A 115 11.97 -32.23 9.38
C PHE A 115 11.03 -33.18 10.12
N VAL A 116 9.74 -32.83 10.22
CA VAL A 116 8.72 -33.65 10.88
C VAL A 116 8.56 -35.01 10.18
N ALA A 117 8.57 -35.05 8.85
CA ALA A 117 8.50 -36.31 8.10
C ALA A 117 9.68 -37.24 8.40
N LYS A 118 10.90 -36.70 8.52
CA LYS A 118 12.07 -37.48 8.92
C LYS A 118 11.97 -37.98 10.36
N LEU A 119 11.51 -37.13 11.28
CA LEU A 119 11.29 -37.50 12.67
C LEU A 119 10.29 -38.66 12.79
N GLN A 120 9.18 -38.58 12.05
CA GLN A 120 8.17 -39.65 11.98
C GLN A 120 8.77 -40.98 11.52
N GLY A 121 9.61 -40.97 10.48
CA GLY A 121 10.30 -42.17 10.00
C GLY A 121 11.25 -42.79 11.03
N ILE A 122 11.96 -41.97 11.80
CA ILE A 122 12.82 -42.43 12.90
C ILE A 122 11.98 -43.12 13.98
N VAL A 123 10.89 -42.49 14.42
CA VAL A 123 9.99 -43.06 15.45
C VAL A 123 9.38 -44.39 14.98
N GLN A 124 8.94 -44.47 13.72
CA GLN A 124 8.42 -45.71 13.13
C GLN A 124 9.47 -46.82 13.10
N SER A 125 10.72 -46.48 12.75
CA SER A 125 11.83 -47.44 12.71
C SER A 125 12.12 -48.01 14.10
N ILE A 126 12.15 -47.16 15.13
CA ILE A 126 12.33 -47.57 16.53
C ILE A 126 11.20 -48.50 16.98
N SER A 127 9.94 -48.16 16.66
CA SER A 127 8.77 -48.98 17.00
C SER A 127 8.82 -50.36 16.32
N CYS A 128 9.22 -50.40 15.04
CA CYS A 128 9.39 -51.65 14.30
C CYS A 128 10.48 -52.54 14.92
N SER A 129 11.65 -51.98 15.22
CA SER A 129 12.74 -52.71 15.87
C SER A 129 12.35 -53.25 17.25
N ALA A 130 11.62 -52.46 18.05
CA ALA A 130 11.11 -52.91 19.34
C ALA A 130 10.12 -54.10 19.19
N GLY A 131 9.23 -54.04 18.21
CA GLY A 131 8.28 -55.12 17.93
C GLY A 131 8.95 -56.42 17.45
N GLN A 132 10.02 -56.33 16.67
CA GLN A 132 10.81 -57.50 16.27
C GLN A 132 11.48 -58.18 17.45
N LEU A 133 12.01 -57.42 18.41
CA LEU A 133 12.57 -57.97 19.66
C LEU A 133 11.51 -58.71 20.48
N THR A 134 10.32 -58.12 20.66
CA THR A 134 9.24 -58.78 21.42
C THR A 134 8.72 -60.04 20.74
N SER A 135 8.79 -60.08 19.40
CA SER A 135 8.41 -61.25 18.62
C SER A 135 9.45 -62.37 18.78
N ALA A 136 10.74 -62.04 18.69
CA ALA A 136 11.84 -62.99 18.85
C ALA A 136 11.90 -63.60 20.26
N ASP A 137 11.65 -62.79 21.30
CA ASP A 137 11.63 -63.23 22.71
C ASP A 137 10.44 -64.16 23.01
N ARG A 138 9.37 -64.13 22.20
CA ARG A 138 8.21 -65.01 22.33
C ARG A 138 8.40 -66.38 21.63
N PHE A 139 9.51 -66.56 20.91
CA PHE A 139 9.88 -67.82 20.23
C PHE A 139 11.01 -68.59 20.95
N TYR A 140 11.45 -68.13 22.12
CA TYR A 140 12.27 -68.88 23.08
C TYR A 140 11.49 -69.11 24.38
#